data_AF-A0A645J359-F1
#
_entry.id   AF-A0A645J359-F1
#
_cell.length_a   1.000
_cell.length_b   1.000
_cell.length_c   1.000
_cell.angle_alpha   90.00
_cell.angle_beta   90.00
_cell.angle_gamma   90.00
#
_symmetry.space_group_name_H-M   'P 1'
#
loop_
_entity.id
_entity.type
_entity.pdbx_description
1 polymer ?
#
loop_
_entity_poly.entity_id
_entity_poly.type
_entity_poly.pdbx_seq_one_letter_code
_entity_poly.pdbx_strand_id
1 'polypeptide(L)'
;MLTGTGLEELEQLIVSMVYGGDIQQHEGAFVNNVRQINLLNQAEQHLQAALHTIADHMPHDCIVIDLRGAWDKLGEITGDTVGEDIIDQIFTQFCIGK
;
A
#
# COMPACT_ATOMS: atom_id res chain seq x y z
N MET A 1 42.67 -28.83 -5.98
CA MET A 1 41.94 -28.49 -4.75
C MET A 1 41.60 -27.01 -4.85
N LEU A 2 40.33 -26.61 -4.78
CA LEU A 2 39.98 -25.19 -4.66
C LEU A 2 40.34 -24.74 -3.24
N THR A 3 41.13 -23.69 -3.11
CA THR A 3 41.79 -23.25 -1.86
C THR A 3 40.87 -22.47 -0.91
N GLY A 4 39.56 -22.35 -1.20
CA GLY A 4 38.60 -21.59 -0.38
C GLY A 4 38.87 -20.09 -0.32
N THR A 5 39.90 -19.60 -1.02
CA THR A 5 40.38 -18.22 -0.97
C THR A 5 39.39 -17.31 -1.70
N GLY A 6 38.97 -16.22 -1.06
CA GLY A 6 37.97 -15.27 -1.58
C GLY A 6 36.52 -15.55 -1.18
N LEU A 7 36.23 -16.66 -0.48
CA LEU A 7 34.89 -16.96 0.03
C LEU A 7 34.46 -15.96 1.12
N GLU A 8 35.40 -15.59 1.98
CA GLU A 8 35.18 -14.65 3.09
C GLU A 8 34.97 -13.21 2.58
N GLU A 9 35.70 -12.82 1.53
CA GLU A 9 35.48 -11.55 0.83
C GLU A 9 34.12 -11.51 0.11
N LEU A 10 33.71 -12.62 -0.51
CA LEU A 10 32.39 -12.73 -1.13
C LEU A 10 31.26 -12.63 -0.09
N GLU A 11 31.42 -13.29 1.06
CA GLU A 11 30.45 -13.24 2.16
C GLU A 11 30.30 -11.81 2.69
N GLN A 12 31.42 -11.11 2.93
CA GLN A 12 31.41 -9.71 3.32
C GLN A 12 30.77 -8.80 2.26
N LEU A 13 31.01 -9.07 0.98
CA LEU A 13 30.38 -8.32 -0.11
C LEU A 13 28.86 -8.49 -0.11
N ILE A 14 28.37 -9.72 0.07
CA ILE A 14 26.95 -10.02 0.13
C ILE A 14 26.31 -9.31 1.34
N VAL A 15 26.92 -9.41 2.52
CA VAL A 15 26.45 -8.69 3.72
C VAL A 15 26.43 -7.18 3.46
N SER A 16 27.47 -6.61 2.85
CA SER A 16 27.50 -5.19 2.53
C SER A 16 26.44 -4.77 1.51
N MET A 17 26.09 -5.61 0.54
CA MET A 17 25.03 -5.31 -0.42
C MET A 17 23.64 -5.38 0.23
N VAL A 18 23.45 -6.30 1.17
CA VAL A 18 22.17 -6.49 1.87
C VAL A 18 21.96 -5.42 2.95
N TYR A 19 23.00 -5.02 3.68
CA TYR A 19 22.89 -4.10 4.82
C TYR A 19 23.49 -2.71 4.59
N GLY A 20 24.14 -2.46 3.44
CA GLY A 20 24.80 -1.18 3.13
C GLY A 20 23.90 -0.13 2.48
N GLY A 21 22.66 -0.49 2.11
CA GLY A 21 21.60 0.49 1.92
C GLY A 21 21.12 0.97 3.28
N ASP A 22 20.63 2.22 3.37
CA ASP A 22 20.03 2.78 4.59
C ASP A 22 18.75 2.01 4.95
N ILE A 23 18.91 0.78 5.44
CA ILE A 23 17.87 0.03 6.10
C ILE A 23 17.85 0.60 7.51
N GLN A 24 17.33 1.83 7.61
CA GLN A 24 16.67 2.21 8.84
C GLN A 24 15.61 1.14 9.01
N GLN A 25 15.85 0.20 9.92
CA GLN A 25 14.79 -0.61 10.50
C GLN A 25 13.89 0.40 11.22
N HIS A 26 13.07 1.11 10.45
CA HIS A 26 11.86 1.66 10.98
C HIS A 26 11.11 0.45 11.51
N GLU A 27 10.76 0.49 12.80
CA GLU A 27 9.89 -0.47 13.49
C GLU A 27 8.46 -0.42 12.90
N GLY A 28 8.34 -0.35 11.58
CA GLY A 28 7.12 -0.35 10.80
C GLY A 28 6.82 -1.75 10.30
N ALA A 29 5.53 -2.06 10.18
CA ALA A 29 5.04 -3.33 9.70
C ALA A 29 5.69 -3.69 8.36
N PHE A 30 6.51 -4.74 8.35
CA PHE A 30 7.16 -5.22 7.13
C PHE A 30 6.10 -5.78 6.17
N VAL A 31 6.01 -5.17 4.99
CA VAL A 31 5.23 -5.70 3.87
C VAL A 31 6.01 -6.89 3.28
N ASN A 32 5.77 -8.09 3.83
CA ASN A 32 6.62 -9.27 3.62
C ASN A 32 6.26 -10.08 2.36
N ASN A 33 5.24 -9.68 1.59
CA ASN A 33 4.79 -10.44 0.42
C ASN A 33 4.44 -9.53 -0.75
N VAL A 34 4.88 -9.92 -1.95
CA VAL A 34 4.51 -9.33 -3.26
C VAL A 34 3.01 -9.08 -3.37
N ARG A 35 2.17 -9.95 -2.81
CA ARG A 35 0.71 -9.76 -2.74
C ARG A 35 0.34 -8.45 -2.04
N GLN A 36 0.87 -8.21 -0.84
CA GLN A 36 0.55 -7.03 -0.06
C GLN A 36 1.11 -5.76 -0.70
N ILE A 37 2.32 -5.83 -1.27
CA ILE A 37 2.90 -4.72 -2.05
C ILE A 37 1.98 -4.33 -3.20
N ASN A 38 1.50 -5.31 -3.97
CA ASN A 38 0.59 -5.07 -5.08
C ASN A 38 -0.72 -4.42 -4.62
N LEU A 39 -1.31 -4.90 -3.53
CA LEU A 39 -2.54 -4.33 -2.96
C LEU A 39 -2.33 -2.89 -2.46
N LEU A 40 -1.19 -2.60 -1.82
CA LEU A 40 -0.85 -1.24 -1.39
C LEU A 40 -0.66 -0.30 -2.59
N ASN A 41 0.02 -0.74 -3.65
CA ASN A 41 0.16 0.05 -4.87
C ASN A 41 -1.19 0.34 -5.54
N GLN A 42 -2.09 -0.64 -5.58
CA GLN A 42 -3.45 -0.43 -6.09
C GLN A 42 -4.24 0.55 -5.22
N ALA A 43 -4.13 0.43 -3.89
CA ALA A 43 -4.76 1.38 -2.98
C ALA A 43 -4.23 2.81 -3.19
N GLU A 44 -2.92 2.97 -3.36
CA GLU A 44 -2.30 4.26 -3.66
C GLU A 44 -2.82 4.85 -4.98
N GLN A 45 -2.94 4.03 -6.04
CA GLN A 45 -3.48 4.48 -7.33
C GLN A 45 -4.90 5.05 -7.19
N HIS A 46 -5.75 4.37 -6.42
CA HIS A 46 -7.09 4.85 -6.13
C HIS A 46 -7.09 6.17 -5.32
N LEU A 47 -6.20 6.32 -4.34
CA LEU A 47 -6.07 7.58 -3.59
C LEU A 47 -5.59 8.73 -4.48
N GLN A 48 -4.65 8.47 -5.39
CA GLN A 48 -4.20 9.46 -6.36
C GLN A 48 -5.31 9.86 -7.32
N ALA A 49 -6.14 8.91 -7.76
CA ALA A 49 -7.33 9.20 -8.56
C ALA A 49 -8.32 10.08 -7.80
N ALA A 50 -8.61 9.78 -6.52
CA ALA A 50 -9.48 10.61 -5.69
C ALA A 50 -8.97 12.06 -5.58
N LEU A 51 -7.66 12.24 -5.37
CA LEU A 51 -7.03 13.56 -5.33
C LEU A 51 -7.17 14.31 -6.66
N HIS A 52 -7.03 13.62 -7.78
CA HIS A 52 -7.23 14.19 -9.11
C HIS A 52 -8.70 14.60 -9.32
N THR A 53 -9.65 13.73 -8.96
CA THR A 53 -11.09 14.00 -9.00
C THR A 53 -11.48 15.23 -8.18
N ILE A 54 -10.87 15.42 -7.01
CA ILE A 54 -11.03 16.64 -6.18
C ILE A 54 -10.48 17.88 -6.91
N ALA A 55 -9.27 17.77 -7.46
CA ALA A 55 -8.61 18.87 -8.16
C ALA A 55 -9.41 19.33 -9.40
N ASP A 56 -10.06 18.39 -10.08
CA ASP A 56 -10.89 18.64 -11.26
C ASP A 56 -12.31 19.15 -10.92
N HIS A 57 -12.61 19.33 -9.63
CA HIS A 57 -13.92 19.76 -9.12
C HIS A 57 -15.08 18.86 -9.62
N MET A 58 -14.80 17.57 -9.79
CA MET A 58 -15.82 16.58 -10.13
C MET A 58 -16.81 16.40 -8.97
N PRO A 59 -18.02 15.89 -9.27
CA PRO A 59 -19.02 15.59 -8.25
C PRO A 59 -18.47 14.68 -7.15
N HIS A 60 -18.96 14.86 -5.93
CA HIS A 60 -18.53 14.10 -4.76
C HIS A 60 -18.72 12.59 -4.94
N ASP A 61 -19.75 12.19 -5.69
CA ASP A 61 -20.02 10.79 -6.03
C ASP A 61 -18.85 10.12 -6.75
N CYS A 62 -18.10 10.86 -7.58
CA CYS A 62 -16.91 10.35 -8.26
C CYS A 62 -15.76 10.10 -7.28
N ILE A 63 -15.57 10.99 -6.29
CA ILE A 63 -14.53 10.86 -5.26
C ILE A 63 -14.79 9.61 -4.41
N VAL A 64 -16.05 9.33 -4.10
CA VAL A 64 -16.45 8.17 -3.29
C VAL A 64 -16.07 6.85 -3.95
N ILE A 65 -16.18 6.75 -5.28
CA ILE A 65 -15.80 5.55 -6.03
C ILE A 65 -14.30 5.26 -5.86
N ASP A 66 -13.47 6.28 -5.98
CA ASP A 66 -12.02 6.15 -5.85
C ASP A 66 -11.62 5.79 -4.40
N LEU A 67 -12.19 6.48 -3.40
CA LEU A 67 -11.93 6.18 -1.99
C LEU A 67 -12.34 4.76 -1.60
N ARG A 68 -13.46 4.27 -2.15
CA ARG A 68 -13.91 2.88 -1.96
C ARG A 68 -12.93 1.89 -2.57
N GLY A 69 -12.46 2.15 -3.78
CA GLY A 69 -11.44 1.31 -4.42
C GLY A 69 -10.19 1.20 -3.56
N ALA A 70 -9.72 2.29 -2.97
CA ALA A 70 -8.58 2.27 -2.05
C ALA A 70 -8.85 1.41 -0.80
N TRP A 71 -10.02 1.61 -0.18
CA TRP A 71 -10.41 0.89 1.03
C TRP A 71 -10.56 -0.62 0.80
N ASP A 72 -11.19 -1.04 -0.30
CA ASP A 72 -11.34 -2.46 -0.65
C ASP A 72 -9.98 -3.15 -0.77
N LYS A 73 -9.00 -2.50 -1.41
CA LYS A 73 -7.64 -3.03 -1.55
C LYS A 73 -6.91 -3.14 -0.22
N LEU A 74 -7.15 -2.20 0.70
CA LEU A 74 -6.62 -2.27 2.06
C LEU A 74 -7.31 -3.38 2.87
N GLY A 75 -8.62 -3.57 2.72
CA GLY A 75 -9.36 -4.68 3.34
C GLY A 75 -8.87 -6.06 2.86
N GLU A 76 -8.53 -6.21 1.58
CA GLU A 76 -7.90 -7.43 1.04
C GLU A 76 -6.55 -7.76 1.71
N ILE A 77 -5.86 -6.78 2.30
CA ILE A 77 -4.63 -7.00 3.05
C ILE A 77 -4.93 -7.65 4.40
N THR A 78 -5.94 -7.17 5.13
CA THR A 78 -6.35 -7.68 6.45
C THR A 78 -7.23 -8.93 6.35
N GLY A 79 -7.85 -9.17 5.19
CA GLY A 79 -8.84 -10.23 4.98
C GLY A 79 -10.27 -9.78 5.25
N ASP A 80 -10.48 -8.49 5.54
CA ASP A 80 -11.80 -7.91 5.76
C ASP A 80 -12.37 -7.39 4.45
N THR A 81 -13.47 -7.97 3.98
CA THR A 81 -14.27 -7.36 2.91
C THR A 81 -15.23 -6.35 3.51
N VAL A 82 -14.85 -5.07 3.50
CA VAL A 82 -15.63 -3.97 4.07
C VAL A 82 -16.45 -3.29 2.96
N GLY A 83 -17.38 -4.04 2.37
CA GLY A 83 -18.17 -3.56 1.22
C GLY A 83 -19.41 -2.74 1.61
N GLU A 84 -20.14 -3.15 2.65
CA GLU A 84 -21.44 -2.56 3.02
C GLU A 84 -21.29 -1.44 4.07
N ASP A 85 -20.59 -1.68 5.17
CA ASP A 85 -20.50 -0.74 6.30
C ASP A 85 -19.94 0.65 5.92
N ILE A 86 -19.09 0.72 4.89
CA ILE A 86 -18.48 1.98 4.48
C ILE A 86 -19.39 2.82 3.56
N ILE A 87 -20.36 2.22 2.84
CA ILE A 87 -21.43 3.02 2.20
C ILE A 87 -22.11 3.78 3.32
N ASP A 88 -22.61 3.05 4.31
CA ASP A 88 -23.41 3.64 5.37
C ASP A 88 -22.64 4.73 6.12
N GLN A 89 -21.36 4.54 6.41
CA GLN A 89 -20.56 5.54 7.11
C GLN A 89 -20.27 6.79 6.27
N ILE A 90 -19.95 6.62 4.98
CA ILE A 90 -19.77 7.74 4.03
C ILE A 90 -21.09 8.52 3.92
N PHE A 91 -22.19 7.86 3.57
CA PHE A 91 -23.50 8.49 3.41
C PHE A 91 -24.08 9.04 4.72
N THR A 92 -23.65 8.57 5.90
CA THR A 92 -24.03 9.17 7.19
C THR A 92 -23.31 10.50 7.43
N GLN A 93 -22.06 10.65 6.98
CA GLN A 93 -21.32 11.91 7.06
C GLN A 93 -21.71 12.91 5.96
N PHE A 94 -22.24 12.44 4.83
CA PHE A 94 -22.76 13.31 3.77
C PHE A 94 -24.24 13.59 3.99
N CYS A 95 -24.63 14.86 4.06
CA CYS A 95 -26.03 15.26 3.99
C CYS A 95 -26.59 15.01 2.58
N ILE A 96 -26.66 13.75 2.16
CA ILE A 96 -27.42 13.34 0.98
C ILE A 96 -28.87 13.28 1.48
N GLY A 97 -29.61 14.30 1.05
CA GLY A 97 -30.88 14.75 1.62
C GLY A 97 -31.82 13.65 2.09
N LYS A 98 -32.43 13.91 3.25
CA LYS A 98 -33.89 13.81 3.29
C LYS A 98 -34.48 14.80 2.28
#